data_AF-A0A497J3Z2-F1
#
_entry.id   AF-A0A497J3Z2-F1
#
_cell.length_a   1.000
_cell.length_b   1.000
_cell.length_c   1.000
_cell.angle_alpha   90.00
_cell.angle_beta   90.00
_cell.angle_gamma   90.00
#
_symmetry.space_group_name_H-M   'P 1'
#
loop_
_entity.id
_entity.type
_entity.pdbx_description
1 polymer ?
#
loop_
_entity_poly.entity_id
_entity_poly.type
_entity_poly.pdbx_seq_one_letter_code
_entity_poly.pdbx_strand_id
1 'polypeptide(L)'
;MASTDEEVRRAFWAPGFNKVHFIIGLIISTIATYLVGTNFLSYWWFQARLIANLLDMANVQYHLFDLGRARPLFQIFPLRYTAGGPTFELPIPYEKPDPSTVVFILLNLILASFVIWKLRKIPFPFKILWFIITPMMAATLIYNAFWSIPTRLTWITVDWTCSGVLMFILISVAFSIGVFGLRGPLRIKLFWLAFTMLFSVGWNILRLAFTIASLYHLGTFVFVLVHYLAGTFLDFLYLIAFAGIAIGQLTNYALEDRY
;
A
#
# COMPACT_ATOMS: atom_id res chain seq x y z
N MET A 1 26.46 27.05 24.00
CA MET A 1 25.04 26.74 23.70
C MET A 1 24.99 26.17 22.31
N ALA A 2 24.77 24.86 22.18
CA ALA A 2 24.47 24.28 20.87
C ALA A 2 23.11 24.85 20.42
N SER A 3 22.96 25.20 19.14
CA SER A 3 21.66 25.63 18.63
C SER A 3 20.67 24.48 18.78
N THR A 4 19.40 24.80 19.07
CA THR A 4 18.30 23.83 19.17
C THR A 4 18.24 22.89 17.96
N ASP A 5 18.63 23.36 16.76
CA ASP A 5 18.74 22.54 15.55
C ASP A 5 19.82 21.45 15.62
N GLU A 6 20.94 21.71 16.31
CA GLU A 6 22.00 20.72 16.51
C GLU A 6 21.62 19.65 17.54
N GLU A 7 20.86 20.03 18.56
CA GLU A 7 20.30 19.10 19.55
C GLU A 7 19.19 18.24 18.94
N VAL A 8 18.30 18.83 18.14
CA VAL A 8 17.28 18.07 17.39
C VAL A 8 17.93 17.14 16.38
N ARG A 9 18.96 17.57 15.63
CA ARG A 9 19.74 16.67 14.76
C ARG A 9 20.39 15.55 15.56
N ARG A 10 21.04 15.83 16.69
CA ARG A 10 21.64 14.79 17.52
C ARG A 10 20.59 13.85 18.11
N ALA A 11 19.42 14.33 18.48
CA ALA A 11 18.31 13.50 18.97
C ALA A 11 17.72 12.60 17.87
N PHE A 12 17.67 13.10 16.62
CA PHE A 12 17.23 12.33 15.45
C PHE A 12 18.17 11.15 15.12
N TRP A 13 19.48 11.33 15.34
CA TRP A 13 20.52 10.35 15.01
C TRP A 13 21.04 9.54 16.21
N ALA A 14 20.74 9.95 17.44
CA ALA A 14 21.06 9.23 18.68
C ALA A 14 19.85 8.73 19.49
N PRO A 15 18.70 8.33 18.91
CA PRO A 15 17.70 7.64 19.68
C PRO A 15 18.27 6.26 19.98
N GLY A 16 18.77 6.06 21.21
CA GLY A 16 19.28 4.76 21.63
C GLY A 16 18.25 3.66 21.32
N PHE A 17 18.73 2.49 20.90
CA PHE A 17 17.85 1.42 20.45
C PHE A 17 17.14 0.73 21.61
N ASN A 18 15.80 0.66 21.59
CA ASN A 18 15.03 -0.10 22.56
C ASN A 18 14.72 -1.51 22.02
N LYS A 19 15.55 -2.48 22.44
CA LYS A 19 15.45 -3.89 22.02
C LYS A 19 14.08 -4.51 22.35
N VAL A 20 13.49 -4.16 23.50
CA VAL A 20 12.20 -4.74 23.94
C VAL A 20 11.07 -4.27 23.02
N HIS A 21 11.00 -2.97 22.76
CA HIS A 21 9.98 -2.42 21.86
C HIS A 21 10.16 -2.96 20.43
N PHE A 22 11.39 -3.09 19.95
CA PHE A 22 11.66 -3.70 18.64
C PHE A 22 11.15 -5.14 18.54
N ILE A 23 11.40 -5.98 19.54
CA ILE A 23 10.90 -7.37 19.59
C ILE A 23 9.36 -7.38 19.61
N ILE A 24 8.73 -6.50 20.38
CA ILE A 24 7.26 -6.36 20.39
C ILE A 24 6.74 -6.03 18.99
N GLY A 25 7.40 -5.10 18.27
CA GLY A 25 7.06 -4.77 16.88
C GLY A 25 7.13 -5.99 15.97
N LEU A 26 8.21 -6.78 16.05
CA LEU A 26 8.36 -8.01 15.26
C LEU A 26 7.29 -9.05 15.57
N ILE A 27 6.94 -9.24 16.84
CA ILE A 27 5.86 -10.14 17.26
C ILE A 27 4.53 -9.66 16.66
N ILE A 28 4.22 -8.37 16.76
CA ILE A 28 3.01 -7.79 16.16
C ILE A 28 3.01 -8.01 14.65
N SER A 29 4.13 -7.84 13.96
CA SER A 29 4.25 -8.08 12.52
C SER A 29 4.02 -9.54 12.14
N THR A 30 4.51 -10.46 12.96
CA THR A 30 4.31 -11.90 12.76
C THR A 30 2.84 -12.27 12.98
N ILE A 31 2.22 -11.75 14.04
CA ILE A 31 0.80 -11.97 14.35
C ILE A 31 -0.08 -11.34 13.27
N ALA A 32 0.21 -10.12 12.81
CA ALA A 32 -0.52 -9.46 11.74
C ALA A 32 -0.47 -10.28 10.45
N THR A 33 0.71 -10.78 10.08
CA THR A 33 0.91 -11.65 8.91
C THR A 33 0.12 -12.96 9.06
N TYR A 34 0.13 -13.56 10.25
CA TYR A 34 -0.61 -14.79 10.55
C TYR A 34 -2.14 -14.59 10.52
N LEU A 35 -2.65 -13.52 11.13
CA LEU A 35 -4.09 -13.19 11.16
C LEU A 35 -4.61 -12.93 9.75
N VAL A 36 -3.86 -12.16 8.98
CA VAL A 36 -4.11 -11.94 7.56
C VAL A 36 -4.11 -13.28 6.81
N GLY A 37 -3.14 -14.16 7.10
CA GLY A 37 -3.03 -15.45 6.43
C GLY A 37 -4.13 -16.46 6.74
N THR A 38 -4.83 -16.30 7.86
CA THR A 38 -5.84 -17.25 8.34
C THR A 38 -7.28 -16.78 8.16
N ASN A 39 -7.53 -15.46 8.20
CA ASN A 39 -8.88 -14.87 8.15
C ASN A 39 -9.15 -14.01 6.90
N PHE A 40 -8.37 -14.17 5.83
CA PHE A 40 -8.47 -13.32 4.64
C PHE A 40 -9.87 -13.35 3.98
N LEU A 41 -10.58 -14.47 4.00
CA LEU A 41 -11.85 -14.60 3.26
C LEU A 41 -12.95 -13.68 3.82
N SER A 42 -13.09 -13.65 5.15
CA SER A 42 -14.06 -12.77 5.83
C SER A 42 -13.71 -11.30 5.64
N TYR A 43 -12.42 -10.98 5.67
CA TYR A 43 -11.92 -9.63 5.42
C TYR A 43 -12.18 -9.18 3.97
N TRP A 44 -11.94 -10.03 2.99
CA TRP A 44 -12.22 -9.72 1.59
C TRP A 44 -13.71 -9.53 1.32
N TRP A 45 -14.56 -10.35 1.92
CA TRP A 45 -16.02 -10.17 1.82
C TRP A 45 -16.49 -8.88 2.48
N PHE A 46 -15.93 -8.51 3.63
CA PHE A 46 -16.18 -7.22 4.26
C PHE A 46 -15.80 -6.07 3.33
N GLN A 47 -14.60 -6.10 2.73
CA GLN A 47 -14.17 -5.09 1.77
C GLN A 47 -15.05 -5.06 0.52
N ALA A 48 -15.36 -6.22 -0.06
CA ALA A 48 -16.18 -6.32 -1.27
C ALA A 48 -17.57 -5.73 -1.05
N ARG A 49 -18.19 -5.93 0.11
CA ARG A 49 -19.49 -5.30 0.43
C ARG A 49 -19.40 -3.78 0.50
N LEU A 50 -18.34 -3.24 1.09
CA LEU A 50 -18.15 -1.78 1.15
C LEU A 50 -17.86 -1.19 -0.24
N ILE A 51 -17.06 -1.89 -1.05
CA ILE A 51 -16.80 -1.51 -2.44
C ILE A 51 -18.09 -1.54 -3.24
N ALA A 52 -18.90 -2.60 -3.12
CA ALA A 52 -20.20 -2.74 -3.79
C ALA A 52 -21.13 -1.56 -3.49
N ASN A 53 -21.28 -1.19 -2.22
CA ASN A 53 -22.07 -0.02 -1.83
C ASN A 53 -21.58 1.29 -2.48
N LEU A 54 -20.26 1.47 -2.58
CA LEU A 54 -19.67 2.65 -3.23
C LEU A 54 -19.87 2.62 -4.75
N LEU A 55 -19.86 1.44 -5.37
CA LEU A 55 -20.13 1.26 -6.80
C LEU A 55 -21.61 1.51 -7.12
N ASP A 56 -22.52 1.07 -6.26
CA ASP A 56 -23.94 1.38 -6.37
C ASP A 56 -24.18 2.90 -6.32
N MET A 57 -23.50 3.61 -5.40
CA MET A 57 -23.54 5.08 -5.33
C MET A 57 -23.00 5.74 -6.61
N ALA A 58 -22.02 5.13 -7.27
CA ALA A 58 -21.44 5.60 -8.53
C ALA A 58 -22.20 5.13 -9.78
N ASN A 59 -23.34 4.45 -9.61
CA ASN A 59 -24.18 3.89 -10.67
C ASN A 59 -23.40 2.98 -11.64
N VAL A 60 -22.50 2.17 -11.10
CA VAL A 60 -21.70 1.19 -11.87
C VAL A 60 -22.42 -0.14 -11.90
N GLN A 61 -22.61 -0.72 -13.09
CA GLN A 61 -23.17 -2.06 -13.22
C GLN A 61 -22.10 -3.12 -12.97
N TYR A 62 -22.34 -4.02 -12.02
CA TYR A 62 -21.46 -5.13 -11.71
C TYR A 62 -22.23 -6.38 -11.30
N HIS A 63 -21.60 -7.54 -11.45
CA HIS A 63 -22.04 -8.80 -10.85
C HIS A 63 -20.99 -9.28 -9.85
N LEU A 64 -21.37 -9.42 -8.59
CA LEU A 64 -20.48 -9.88 -7.52
C LEU A 64 -20.70 -11.37 -7.26
N PHE A 65 -19.65 -12.18 -7.41
CA PHE A 65 -19.68 -13.62 -7.16
C PHE A 65 -18.39 -14.10 -6.48
N ASP A 66 -18.38 -15.31 -5.95
CA ASP A 66 -17.19 -15.91 -5.34
C ASP A 66 -16.45 -16.78 -6.36
N LEU A 67 -15.19 -16.47 -6.63
CA LEU A 67 -14.32 -17.26 -7.50
C LEU A 67 -13.59 -18.39 -6.73
N GLY A 68 -13.70 -18.41 -5.40
CA GLY A 68 -12.90 -19.23 -4.49
C GLY A 68 -13.03 -20.74 -4.69
N ARG A 69 -12.02 -21.37 -5.31
CA ARG A 69 -11.63 -22.75 -4.99
C ARG A 69 -10.34 -22.74 -4.17
N ALA A 70 -10.41 -23.23 -2.93
CA ALA A 70 -9.24 -23.40 -2.07
C ALA A 70 -8.28 -24.43 -2.68
N ARG A 71 -7.01 -24.04 -2.89
CA ARG A 71 -5.92 -24.93 -3.28
C ARG A 71 -4.82 -24.89 -2.20
N PRO A 72 -4.20 -26.02 -1.83
CA PRO A 72 -3.05 -26.00 -0.93
C PRO A 72 -1.87 -25.31 -1.61
N LEU A 73 -1.23 -24.33 -0.93
CA LEU A 73 -0.07 -23.58 -1.45
C LEU A 73 1.18 -24.49 -1.54
N PHE A 74 1.33 -25.40 -0.58
CA PHE A 74 2.32 -26.46 -0.54
C PHE A 74 1.65 -27.72 0.02
N GLN A 75 1.93 -28.92 -0.52
CA GLN A 75 1.37 -30.18 0.01
C GLN A 75 1.77 -30.49 1.47
N ILE A 76 2.81 -29.81 1.98
CA ILE A 76 3.47 -30.11 3.27
C ILE A 76 3.07 -29.12 4.38
N PHE A 77 2.64 -27.89 4.05
CA PHE A 77 2.26 -26.86 5.03
C PHE A 77 0.75 -26.57 4.96
N PRO A 78 0.04 -26.41 6.09
CA PRO A 78 -1.40 -26.13 6.13
C PRO A 78 -1.75 -24.68 5.79
N LEU A 79 -1.05 -24.08 4.81
CA LEU A 79 -1.38 -22.78 4.25
C LEU A 79 -2.32 -23.01 3.06
N ARG A 80 -3.62 -22.78 3.29
CA ARG A 80 -4.64 -22.83 2.24
C ARG A 80 -4.62 -21.50 1.47
N TYR A 81 -4.44 -21.57 0.16
CA TYR A 81 -4.53 -20.44 -0.75
C TYR A 81 -5.83 -20.55 -1.54
N THR A 82 -6.75 -19.60 -1.40
CA THR A 82 -7.86 -19.48 -2.35
C THR A 82 -7.35 -18.69 -3.55
N ALA A 83 -7.24 -19.35 -4.69
CA ALA A 83 -6.99 -18.68 -5.97
C ALA A 83 -8.31 -18.01 -6.41
N GLY A 84 -8.71 -16.97 -5.70
CA GLY A 84 -9.99 -16.29 -5.90
C GLY A 84 -10.62 -15.88 -4.58
N GLY A 85 -10.96 -14.61 -4.46
CA GLY A 85 -11.84 -14.06 -3.44
C GLY A 85 -13.15 -13.59 -4.08
N PRO A 86 -13.90 -12.70 -3.43
CA PRO A 86 -15.05 -12.04 -4.06
C PRO A 86 -14.60 -11.27 -5.31
N THR A 87 -15.29 -11.52 -6.42
CA THR A 87 -14.95 -11.03 -7.76
C THR A 87 -16.09 -10.20 -8.33
N PHE A 88 -15.74 -9.01 -8.82
CA PHE A 88 -16.62 -8.13 -9.59
C PHE A 88 -16.47 -8.44 -11.07
N GLU A 89 -17.52 -8.91 -11.70
CA GLU A 89 -17.65 -8.95 -13.16
C GLU A 89 -18.31 -7.69 -13.66
N LEU A 90 -17.62 -7.00 -14.57
CA LEU A 90 -18.12 -5.80 -15.22
C LEU A 90 -18.62 -6.17 -16.63
N PRO A 91 -19.69 -5.52 -17.13
CA PRO A 91 -20.17 -5.72 -18.49
C PRO A 91 -19.21 -5.12 -19.54
N ILE A 92 -18.18 -4.39 -19.11
CA ILE A 92 -17.16 -3.77 -19.95
C ILE A 92 -15.89 -4.62 -19.86
N PRO A 93 -15.37 -5.15 -20.97
CA PRO A 93 -14.11 -5.88 -20.97
C PRO A 93 -12.94 -4.94 -20.67
N TYR A 94 -12.07 -5.32 -19.74
CA TYR A 94 -10.78 -4.69 -19.56
C TYR A 94 -9.93 -4.95 -20.81
N GLU A 95 -9.78 -3.98 -21.68
CA GLU A 95 -8.83 -4.13 -22.76
C GLU A 95 -7.42 -4.12 -22.18
N LYS A 96 -6.62 -5.14 -22.50
CA LYS A 96 -5.20 -5.15 -22.09
C LYS A 96 -4.58 -3.84 -22.56
N PRO A 97 -3.82 -3.12 -21.72
CA PRO A 97 -3.21 -1.88 -22.13
C PRO A 97 -2.31 -2.17 -23.33
N ASP A 98 -2.57 -1.47 -24.43
CA ASP A 98 -1.83 -1.66 -25.67
C ASP A 98 -0.33 -1.41 -25.41
N PRO A 99 0.57 -2.26 -25.94
CA PRO A 99 2.00 -2.10 -25.72
C PRO A 99 2.52 -0.69 -26.06
N SER A 100 1.95 -0.02 -27.07
CA SER A 100 2.35 1.35 -27.42
C SER A 100 1.96 2.35 -26.33
N THR A 101 0.79 2.18 -25.71
CA THR A 101 0.32 3.00 -24.57
C THR A 101 1.22 2.79 -23.36
N VAL A 102 1.64 1.56 -23.10
CA VAL A 102 2.56 1.24 -22.00
C VAL A 102 3.92 1.86 -22.25
N VAL A 103 4.48 1.71 -23.45
CA VAL A 103 5.74 2.36 -23.84
C VAL A 103 5.64 3.88 -23.70
N PHE A 104 4.52 4.48 -24.14
CA PHE A 104 4.28 5.92 -23.98
C PHE A 104 4.27 6.35 -22.51
N ILE A 105 3.57 5.62 -21.63
CA ILE A 105 3.57 5.91 -20.18
C ILE A 105 4.99 5.77 -19.61
N LEU A 106 5.73 4.71 -19.97
CA LEU A 106 7.10 4.50 -19.50
C LEU A 106 8.04 5.63 -19.94
N LEU A 107 7.92 6.10 -21.19
CA LEU A 107 8.69 7.25 -21.68
C LEU A 107 8.36 8.52 -20.90
N ASN A 108 7.08 8.77 -20.62
CA ASN A 108 6.66 9.91 -19.80
C ASN A 108 7.17 9.80 -18.36
N LEU A 109 7.19 8.61 -17.77
CA LEU A 109 7.75 8.35 -16.45
C LEU A 109 9.27 8.61 -16.41
N ILE A 110 10.00 8.19 -17.43
CA ILE A 110 11.44 8.46 -17.57
C ILE A 110 11.68 9.97 -17.67
N LEU A 111 10.91 10.66 -18.52
CA LEU A 111 11.00 12.11 -18.70
C LEU A 111 10.68 12.86 -17.39
N ALA A 112 9.60 12.48 -16.72
CA ALA A 112 9.22 13.04 -15.42
C ALA A 112 10.30 12.79 -14.36
N SER A 113 10.90 11.59 -14.34
CA SER A 113 12.03 11.27 -13.45
C SER A 113 13.23 12.16 -13.70
N PHE A 114 13.57 12.43 -14.96
CA PHE A 114 14.64 13.34 -15.32
C PHE A 114 14.36 14.78 -14.86
N VAL A 115 13.13 15.26 -15.06
CA VAL A 115 12.70 16.60 -14.62
C VAL A 115 12.76 16.70 -13.09
N ILE A 116 12.22 15.72 -12.37
CA ILE A 116 12.19 15.70 -10.90
C ILE A 116 13.60 15.64 -10.31
N TRP A 117 14.49 14.88 -10.92
CA TRP A 117 15.90 14.84 -10.52
C TRP A 117 16.57 16.21 -10.69
N LYS A 118 16.38 16.86 -11.85
CA LYS A 118 16.99 18.15 -12.18
C LYS A 118 16.43 19.32 -11.37
N LEU A 119 15.15 19.27 -10.97
CA LEU A 119 14.50 20.33 -10.20
C LEU A 119 15.06 20.42 -8.78
N ARG A 120 15.83 21.47 -8.48
CA ARG A 120 16.37 21.73 -7.13
C ARG A 120 15.30 22.05 -6.08
N LYS A 121 14.12 22.52 -6.49
CA LYS A 121 13.02 22.89 -5.58
C LYS A 121 12.31 21.70 -4.94
N ILE A 122 12.40 20.51 -5.53
CA ILE A 122 11.75 19.31 -4.97
C ILE A 122 12.64 18.82 -3.81
N PRO A 123 12.09 18.69 -2.59
CA PRO A 123 12.88 18.24 -1.45
C PRO A 123 13.43 16.83 -1.73
N PHE A 124 14.67 16.61 -1.31
CA PHE A 124 15.37 15.33 -1.48
C PHE A 124 14.57 14.07 -1.10
N PRO A 125 13.80 14.04 0.02
CA PRO A 125 12.97 12.87 0.33
C PRO A 125 12.00 12.54 -0.81
N PHE A 126 11.25 13.51 -1.34
CA PHE A 126 10.31 13.30 -2.44
C PHE A 126 10.96 12.77 -3.72
N LYS A 127 12.20 13.17 -4.00
CA LYS A 127 12.96 12.61 -5.13
C LYS A 127 13.23 11.12 -4.94
N ILE A 128 13.67 10.72 -3.75
CA ILE A 128 13.90 9.31 -3.43
C ILE A 128 12.61 8.51 -3.59
N LEU A 129 11.48 9.04 -3.09
CA LEU A 129 10.18 8.36 -3.20
C LEU A 129 9.81 8.15 -4.67
N TRP A 130 9.93 9.21 -5.47
CA TRP A 130 9.69 9.14 -6.91
C TRP A 130 10.54 8.06 -7.59
N PHE A 131 11.81 7.96 -7.23
CA PHE A 131 12.73 6.97 -7.78
C PHE A 131 12.53 5.53 -7.26
N ILE A 132 11.76 5.32 -6.20
CA ILE A 132 11.33 3.98 -5.75
C ILE A 132 10.01 3.60 -6.41
N ILE A 133 9.06 4.54 -6.45
CA ILE A 133 7.71 4.32 -6.97
C ILE A 133 7.74 4.12 -8.49
N THR A 134 8.53 4.91 -9.21
CA THR A 134 8.57 4.86 -10.68
C THR A 134 9.03 3.49 -11.21
N PRO A 135 10.11 2.87 -10.71
CA PRO A 135 10.49 1.51 -11.12
C PRO A 135 9.46 0.46 -10.75
N MET A 136 8.83 0.56 -9.57
CA MET A 136 7.76 -0.38 -9.18
C MET A 136 6.58 -0.29 -10.14
N MET A 137 6.10 0.92 -10.44
CA MET A 137 5.04 1.16 -11.41
C MET A 137 5.44 0.66 -12.81
N ALA A 138 6.66 0.95 -13.26
CA ALA A 138 7.15 0.49 -14.55
C ALA A 138 7.16 -1.04 -14.63
N ALA A 139 7.64 -1.72 -13.59
CA ALA A 139 7.64 -3.18 -13.52
C ALA A 139 6.22 -3.75 -13.56
N THR A 140 5.27 -3.16 -12.82
CA THR A 140 3.87 -3.59 -12.82
C THR A 140 3.19 -3.37 -14.18
N LEU A 141 3.46 -2.24 -14.84
CA LEU A 141 2.93 -1.96 -16.18
C LEU A 141 3.47 -2.94 -17.23
N ILE A 142 4.78 -3.20 -17.21
CA ILE A 142 5.42 -4.18 -18.11
C ILE A 142 4.84 -5.57 -17.85
N TYR A 143 4.69 -5.95 -16.57
CA TYR A 143 4.09 -7.23 -16.20
C TYR A 143 2.67 -7.35 -16.77
N ASN A 144 1.83 -6.33 -16.63
CA ASN A 144 0.46 -6.37 -17.15
C ASN A 144 0.39 -6.36 -18.69
N ALA A 145 1.23 -5.56 -19.34
CA ALA A 145 1.25 -5.39 -20.79
C ALA A 145 1.81 -6.60 -21.53
N PHE A 146 2.76 -7.33 -20.94
CA PHE A 146 3.46 -8.42 -21.62
C PHE A 146 3.19 -9.79 -20.99
N TRP A 147 3.00 -9.88 -19.68
CA TRP A 147 2.99 -11.14 -18.94
C TRP A 147 1.66 -11.54 -18.30
N SER A 148 0.78 -10.59 -17.94
CA SER A 148 -0.50 -10.94 -17.33
C SER A 148 -1.38 -11.66 -18.35
N ILE A 149 -1.71 -12.91 -18.03
CA ILE A 149 -2.71 -13.71 -18.73
C ILE A 149 -3.89 -13.83 -17.76
N PRO A 150 -4.97 -13.03 -17.88
CA PRO A 150 -6.23 -13.40 -17.28
C PRO A 150 -7.08 -14.14 -18.33
N THR A 151 -7.67 -15.25 -17.89
CA THR A 151 -8.58 -16.09 -18.66
C THR A 151 -9.91 -15.42 -19.02
N ARG A 152 -10.28 -14.29 -18.39
CA ARG A 152 -11.32 -13.35 -18.84
C ARG A 152 -11.03 -11.93 -18.36
N LEU A 153 -11.08 -10.98 -19.29
CA LEU A 153 -10.77 -9.57 -19.09
C LEU A 153 -11.90 -8.79 -18.39
N THR A 154 -13.03 -9.39 -18.03
CA THR A 154 -14.17 -8.69 -17.40
C THR A 154 -14.15 -8.74 -15.87
N TRP A 155 -13.16 -9.40 -15.26
CA TRP A 155 -13.20 -9.78 -13.84
C TRP A 155 -12.15 -9.04 -13.01
N ILE A 156 -12.58 -8.35 -11.96
CA ILE A 156 -11.74 -7.73 -10.93
C ILE A 156 -11.95 -8.48 -9.62
N THR A 157 -10.94 -9.24 -9.20
CA THR A 157 -11.02 -10.06 -7.98
C THR A 157 -10.39 -9.34 -6.80
N VAL A 158 -11.10 -9.29 -5.67
CA VAL A 158 -10.53 -8.86 -4.39
C VAL A 158 -9.74 -10.03 -3.82
N ASP A 159 -8.46 -10.09 -4.18
CA ASP A 159 -7.52 -11.10 -3.73
C ASP A 159 -6.41 -10.49 -2.85
N TRP A 160 -5.36 -11.24 -2.57
CA TRP A 160 -4.20 -10.79 -1.80
C TRP A 160 -3.51 -9.53 -2.36
N THR A 161 -3.58 -9.32 -3.68
CA THR A 161 -2.96 -8.18 -4.34
C THR A 161 -3.83 -6.93 -4.25
N CYS A 162 -5.16 -7.10 -4.37
CA CYS A 162 -6.10 -5.99 -4.40
C CYS A 162 -6.63 -5.61 -3.01
N SER A 163 -6.71 -6.55 -2.06
CA SER A 163 -7.29 -6.33 -0.72
C SER A 163 -6.46 -5.44 0.24
N GLY A 164 -5.27 -5.01 -0.16
CA GLY A 164 -4.38 -4.24 0.70
C GLY A 164 -3.74 -5.07 1.82
N VAL A 165 -3.94 -6.39 1.80
CA VAL A 165 -3.32 -7.34 2.75
C VAL A 165 -1.81 -7.24 2.76
N LEU A 166 -1.17 -7.17 1.59
CA LEU A 166 0.28 -6.99 1.48
C LEU A 166 0.74 -5.68 2.12
N MET A 167 -0.08 -4.62 2.05
CA MET A 167 0.22 -3.35 2.70
C MET A 167 0.23 -3.47 4.21
N PHE A 168 -0.61 -4.31 4.83
CA PHE A 168 -0.52 -4.54 6.28
C PHE A 168 0.80 -5.15 6.70
N ILE A 169 1.28 -6.15 5.95
CA ILE A 169 2.58 -6.77 6.20
C ILE A 169 3.68 -5.72 6.06
N LEU A 170 3.63 -4.93 4.98
CA LEU A 170 4.62 -3.90 4.70
C LEU A 170 4.62 -2.77 5.74
N ILE A 171 3.46 -2.25 6.11
CA ILE A 171 3.28 -1.25 7.18
C ILE A 171 3.84 -1.80 8.49
N SER A 172 3.48 -3.03 8.87
CA SER A 172 3.92 -3.61 10.13
C SER A 172 5.43 -3.82 10.20
N VAL A 173 6.03 -4.32 9.12
CA VAL A 173 7.49 -4.48 9.02
C VAL A 173 8.19 -3.11 9.04
N ALA A 174 7.69 -2.15 8.25
CA ALA A 174 8.25 -0.80 8.18
C ALA A 174 8.22 -0.10 9.55
N PHE A 175 7.09 -0.17 10.28
CA PHE A 175 7.00 0.37 11.64
C PHE A 175 7.89 -0.38 12.62
N SER A 176 8.01 -1.71 12.51
CA SER A 176 8.89 -2.50 13.37
C SER A 176 10.34 -2.04 13.27
N ILE A 177 10.83 -1.86 12.04
CA ILE A 177 12.20 -1.43 11.74
C ILE A 177 12.39 0.06 12.05
N GLY A 178 11.48 0.92 11.56
CA GLY A 178 11.67 2.37 11.57
C GLY A 178 11.19 3.10 12.84
N VAL A 179 10.20 2.58 13.56
CA VAL A 179 9.54 3.29 14.67
C VAL A 179 9.69 2.54 16.00
N PHE A 180 9.53 1.21 16.00
CA PHE A 180 9.57 0.44 17.24
C PHE A 180 10.97 0.34 17.86
N GLY A 181 12.03 0.43 17.06
CA GLY A 181 13.42 0.50 17.56
C GLY A 181 13.77 1.78 18.33
N LEU A 182 13.02 2.87 18.14
CA LEU A 182 13.30 4.18 18.74
C LEU A 182 13.00 4.19 20.25
N ARG A 183 13.66 5.07 21.02
CA ARG A 183 13.25 5.33 22.42
C ARG A 183 11.96 6.14 22.48
N GLY A 184 11.19 5.95 23.55
CA GLY A 184 9.91 6.62 23.78
C GLY A 184 8.75 5.67 24.09
N PRO A 185 7.58 6.22 24.43
CA PRO A 185 6.45 5.47 24.95
C PRO A 185 5.85 4.52 23.91
N LEU A 186 5.57 3.28 24.34
CA LEU A 186 4.99 2.24 23.48
C LEU A 186 3.58 2.62 22.98
N ARG A 187 2.82 3.40 23.76
CA ARG A 187 1.45 3.81 23.42
C ARG A 187 1.39 4.60 22.11
N ILE A 188 2.34 5.52 21.88
CA ILE A 188 2.41 6.33 20.66
C ILE A 188 2.68 5.44 19.45
N LYS A 189 3.59 4.48 19.60
CA LYS A 189 3.96 3.54 18.53
C LYS A 189 2.78 2.65 18.13
N LEU A 190 2.10 2.09 19.12
CA LEU A 190 0.91 1.25 18.91
C LEU A 190 -0.24 2.06 18.30
N PHE A 191 -0.46 3.28 18.79
CA PHE A 191 -1.47 4.18 18.24
C PHE A 191 -1.23 4.46 16.75
N TRP A 192 -0.03 4.91 16.37
CA TRP A 192 0.28 5.22 14.98
C TRP A 192 0.31 4.00 14.07
N LEU A 193 0.76 2.85 14.56
CA LEU A 193 0.67 1.59 13.82
C LEU A 193 -0.80 1.25 13.52
N ALA A 194 -1.66 1.24 14.55
CA ALA A 194 -3.07 0.93 14.40
C ALA A 194 -3.79 1.93 13.50
N PHE A 195 -3.51 3.23 13.67
CA PHE A 195 -4.09 4.29 12.84
C PHE A 195 -3.67 4.15 11.37
N THR A 196 -2.39 3.88 11.11
CA THR A 196 -1.88 3.67 9.74
C THR A 196 -2.53 2.45 9.09
N MET A 197 -2.71 1.35 9.83
CA MET A 197 -3.41 0.17 9.35
C MET A 197 -4.88 0.49 9.04
N LEU A 198 -5.61 1.14 9.94
CA LEU A 198 -7.02 1.50 9.71
C LEU A 198 -7.18 2.43 8.50
N PHE A 199 -6.31 3.43 8.37
CA PHE A 199 -6.30 4.30 7.20
C PHE A 199 -6.02 3.51 5.92
N SER A 200 -5.08 2.56 5.94
CA SER A 200 -4.77 1.69 4.81
C SER A 200 -5.98 0.88 4.36
N VAL A 201 -6.81 0.37 5.29
CA VAL A 201 -8.08 -0.31 4.93
C VAL A 201 -9.03 0.62 4.20
N GLY A 202 -9.30 1.79 4.79
CA GLY A 202 -10.22 2.76 4.21
C GLY A 202 -9.76 3.25 2.84
N TRP A 203 -8.47 3.55 2.73
CA TRP A 203 -7.84 3.94 1.48
C TRP A 203 -7.91 2.83 0.43
N ASN A 204 -7.64 1.58 0.79
CA ASN A 204 -7.70 0.47 -0.16
C ASN A 204 -9.11 0.23 -0.71
N ILE A 205 -10.14 0.32 0.15
CA ILE A 205 -11.55 0.24 -0.25
C ILE A 205 -11.88 1.35 -1.25
N LEU A 206 -11.53 2.60 -0.90
CA LEU A 206 -11.78 3.76 -1.74
C LEU A 206 -11.03 3.64 -3.08
N ARG A 207 -9.76 3.23 -3.04
CA ARG A 207 -8.91 3.01 -4.21
C ARG A 207 -9.53 2.02 -5.17
N LEU A 208 -9.95 0.85 -4.68
CA LEU A 208 -10.56 -0.17 -5.53
C LEU A 208 -11.90 0.29 -6.10
N ALA A 209 -12.76 0.93 -5.29
CA ALA A 209 -14.02 1.49 -5.79
C ALA A 209 -13.79 2.54 -6.89
N PHE A 210 -12.87 3.49 -6.68
CA PHE A 210 -12.49 4.49 -7.68
C PHE A 210 -11.90 3.86 -8.94
N THR A 211 -11.09 2.81 -8.77
CA THR A 211 -10.45 2.10 -9.88
C THR A 211 -11.51 1.39 -10.74
N ILE A 212 -12.45 0.69 -10.12
CA ILE A 212 -13.52 -0.02 -10.83
C ILE A 212 -14.45 0.99 -11.51
N ALA A 213 -14.81 2.08 -10.83
CA ALA A 213 -15.65 3.13 -11.40
C ALA A 213 -14.95 3.86 -12.57
N SER A 214 -13.64 4.11 -12.47
CA SER A 214 -12.89 4.73 -13.57
C SER A 214 -12.76 3.80 -14.77
N LEU A 215 -12.60 2.49 -14.55
CA LEU A 215 -12.67 1.52 -15.65
C LEU A 215 -14.03 1.57 -16.36
N TYR A 216 -15.12 1.62 -15.60
CA TYR A 216 -16.47 1.60 -16.15
C TYR A 216 -16.80 2.87 -16.93
N HIS A 217 -16.52 4.05 -16.38
CA HIS A 217 -16.92 5.34 -16.97
C HIS A 217 -15.89 5.94 -17.92
N LEU A 218 -14.60 5.69 -17.71
CA LEU A 218 -13.49 6.39 -18.37
C LEU A 218 -12.54 5.46 -19.15
N GLY A 219 -12.72 4.14 -19.03
CA GLY A 219 -11.96 3.12 -19.76
C GLY A 219 -10.59 2.76 -19.17
N THR A 220 -9.89 1.85 -19.85
CA THR A 220 -8.65 1.20 -19.39
C THR A 220 -7.53 2.18 -19.05
N PHE A 221 -7.34 3.23 -19.86
CA PHE A 221 -6.21 4.15 -19.65
C PHE A 221 -6.30 4.86 -18.29
N VAL A 222 -7.48 5.38 -17.94
CA VAL A 222 -7.69 6.06 -16.65
C VAL A 222 -7.63 5.05 -15.52
N PHE A 223 -8.16 3.84 -15.70
CA PHE A 223 -7.98 2.74 -14.75
C PHE A 223 -6.49 2.51 -14.44
N VAL A 224 -5.64 2.40 -15.46
CA VAL A 224 -4.20 2.13 -15.28
C VAL A 224 -3.53 3.25 -14.49
N LEU A 225 -3.85 4.51 -14.83
CA LEU A 225 -3.30 5.67 -14.12
C LEU A 225 -3.78 5.71 -12.65
N VAL A 226 -5.07 5.52 -12.41
CA VAL A 226 -5.63 5.58 -11.05
C VAL A 226 -5.10 4.42 -10.19
N HIS A 227 -5.12 3.21 -10.72
CA HIS A 227 -4.77 2.02 -9.96
C HIS A 227 -3.26 1.92 -9.69
N TYR A 228 -2.44 2.02 -10.74
CA TYR A 228 -1.01 1.73 -10.65
C TYR A 228 -0.15 2.95 -10.34
N LEU A 229 -0.53 4.14 -10.80
CA LEU A 229 0.23 5.36 -10.50
C LEU A 229 -0.28 6.03 -9.23
N ALA A 230 -1.52 6.53 -9.25
CA ALA A 230 -2.06 7.34 -8.15
C ALA A 230 -2.24 6.51 -6.87
N GLY A 231 -2.77 5.30 -6.99
CA GLY A 231 -2.98 4.37 -5.88
C GLY A 231 -1.69 4.05 -5.14
N THR A 232 -0.66 3.61 -5.87
CA THR A 232 0.66 3.27 -5.31
C THR A 232 1.37 4.49 -4.72
N PHE A 233 1.23 5.66 -5.37
CA PHE A 233 1.83 6.89 -4.88
C PHE A 233 1.24 7.31 -3.53
N LEU A 234 -0.08 7.26 -3.39
CA LEU A 234 -0.76 7.60 -2.15
C LEU A 234 -0.49 6.57 -1.05
N ASP A 235 -0.38 5.28 -1.40
CA ASP A 235 0.06 4.20 -0.49
C ASP A 235 1.37 4.53 0.21
N PHE A 236 2.31 5.03 -0.56
CA PHE A 236 3.63 5.39 -0.06
C PHE A 236 3.59 6.70 0.75
N LEU A 237 2.81 7.69 0.28
CA LEU A 237 2.75 9.02 0.88
C LEU A 237 2.15 8.98 2.30
N TYR A 238 1.05 8.25 2.52
CA TYR A 238 0.48 8.17 3.87
C TYR A 238 1.38 7.36 4.81
N LEU A 239 2.04 6.31 4.31
CA LEU A 239 2.95 5.50 5.13
C LEU A 239 4.09 6.37 5.68
N ILE A 240 4.73 7.16 4.82
CA ILE A 240 5.78 8.08 5.25
C ILE A 240 5.22 9.19 6.14
N ALA A 241 4.07 9.76 5.80
CA ALA A 241 3.49 10.83 6.60
C ALA A 241 3.22 10.35 8.04
N PHE A 242 2.55 9.22 8.23
CA PHE A 242 2.23 8.70 9.56
C PHE A 242 3.46 8.19 10.29
N ALA A 243 4.38 7.50 9.61
CA ALA A 243 5.65 7.10 10.22
C ALA A 243 6.47 8.33 10.65
N GLY A 244 6.52 9.37 9.81
CA GLY A 244 7.22 10.61 10.09
C GLY A 244 6.63 11.37 11.28
N ILE A 245 5.30 11.45 11.38
CA ILE A 245 4.62 12.04 12.55
C ILE A 245 4.92 11.22 13.81
N ALA A 246 4.87 9.88 13.73
CA ALA A 246 5.18 9.01 14.86
C ALA A 246 6.62 9.22 15.36
N ILE A 247 7.59 9.30 14.44
CA ILE A 247 8.98 9.59 14.76
C ILE A 247 9.11 10.98 15.41
N GLY A 248 8.50 12.01 14.81
CA GLY A 248 8.55 13.37 15.33
C GLY A 248 8.00 13.49 16.75
N GLN A 249 6.89 12.82 17.05
CA GLN A 249 6.35 12.77 18.42
C GLN A 249 7.30 12.05 19.38
N LEU A 250 7.86 10.89 19.00
CA LEU A 250 8.81 10.17 19.84
C LEU A 250 10.07 11.00 20.14
N THR A 251 10.54 11.79 19.18
CA THR A 251 11.67 12.69 19.37
C THR A 251 11.36 13.77 20.39
N ASN A 252 10.16 14.37 20.36
CA ASN A 252 9.76 15.39 21.34
C ASN A 252 9.73 14.82 22.77
N TYR A 253 9.18 13.61 22.96
CA TYR A 253 9.20 12.95 24.27
C TYR A 253 10.63 12.64 24.75
N ALA A 254 11.52 12.23 23.85
CA ALA A 254 12.91 11.96 24.19
C ALA A 254 13.71 13.23 24.56
N LEU A 255 13.24 14.41 24.16
CA LEU A 255 13.79 15.70 24.58
C LEU A 255 13.23 16.12 25.94
N GLU A 256 11.92 15.95 26.17
CA GLU A 256 11.29 16.23 27.46
C GLU A 256 11.88 15.37 28.60
N ASP A 257 12.16 14.08 28.37
CA ASP A 257 12.78 13.20 29.38
C ASP A 257 14.26 13.56 29.72
N ARG A 258 14.90 14.47 28.96
CA ARG A 258 16.30 14.91 29.21
C ARG A 258 16.41 16.20 30.02
N TYR A 259 15.31 16.94 30.21
CA TYR A 259 15.26 18.20 30.98
C TYR A 259 14.45 18.02 32.25
#